data_AF-N8YBG8-F1
#
_entry.id   AF-N8YBG8-F1
#
_cell.length_a   1.000
_cell.length_b   1.000
_cell.length_c   1.000
_cell.angle_alpha   90.00
_cell.angle_beta   90.00
_cell.angle_gamma   90.00
#
_symmetry.space_group_name_H-M   'P 1'
#
loop_
_entity.id
_entity.type
_entity.pdbx_description
1 polymer ?
#
loop_
_entity_poly.entity_id
_entity_poly.type
_entity_poly.pdbx_seq_one_letter_code
_entity_poly.pdbx_strand_id
1 'polypeptide(L)'
;MNTAELEEKYDAFLKSYRFPSDVKNRFLRKNAELDKLSRMADNLACNILFLKYYFEKARVGEDQYSMASNYAFIADGKEIVVNMNESPDFKDKEVYLKWLLDVINN
;
A
#
# COMPACT_ATOMS: atom_id res chain seq x y z
N MET A 1 -11.14 13.56 2.45
CA MET A 1 -9.95 13.65 1.60
C MET A 1 -10.44 13.54 0.17
N ASN A 2 -9.91 14.37 -0.72
CA ASN A 2 -10.31 14.36 -2.13
C ASN A 2 -9.26 13.66 -2.99
N THR A 3 -9.63 13.33 -4.24
CA THR A 3 -8.76 12.65 -5.20
C THR A 3 -7.45 13.40 -5.45
N ALA A 4 -7.50 14.74 -5.55
CA ALA A 4 -6.33 15.55 -5.86
C ALA A 4 -5.27 15.49 -4.74
N GLU A 5 -5.69 15.55 -3.47
CA GLU A 5 -4.80 15.42 -2.32
C GLU A 5 -4.14 14.03 -2.28
N LEU A 6 -4.91 12.99 -2.60
CA LEU A 6 -4.41 11.60 -2.63
C LEU A 6 -3.41 11.38 -3.77
N GLU A 7 -3.69 11.93 -4.95
CA GLU A 7 -2.78 11.93 -6.09
C GLU A 7 -1.47 12.64 -5.79
N GLU A 8 -1.52 13.80 -5.12
CA GLU A 8 -0.33 14.56 -4.76
C GLU A 8 0.59 13.76 -3.82
N LYS A 9 0.01 13.14 -2.78
CA LYS A 9 0.74 12.24 -1.87
C LYS A 9 1.39 11.08 -2.63
N TYR A 10 0.65 10.45 -3.54
CA TYR A 10 1.14 9.33 -4.34
C TYR A 10 2.30 9.74 -5.27
N ASP A 11 2.18 10.86 -5.96
CA ASP A 11 3.22 11.36 -6.85
C ASP A 11 4.48 11.79 -6.06
N ALA A 12 4.31 12.35 -4.85
CA ALA A 12 5.41 12.64 -3.96
C ALA A 12 6.12 11.36 -3.47
N PHE A 13 5.36 10.30 -3.20
CA PHE A 13 5.92 8.99 -2.84
C PHE A 13 6.77 8.42 -3.98
N LEU A 14 6.26 8.40 -5.21
CA LEU A 14 7.01 7.87 -6.36
C LEU A 14 8.29 8.66 -6.66
N LYS A 15 8.32 9.96 -6.37
CA LYS A 15 9.53 10.79 -6.53
C LYS A 15 10.61 10.46 -5.49
N SER A 16 10.20 10.07 -4.28
CA SER A 16 11.10 9.80 -3.14
C SER A 16 11.49 8.32 -3.03
N TYR A 17 10.63 7.42 -3.47
CA TYR A 17 10.83 5.98 -3.42
C TYR A 17 11.38 5.47 -4.74
N ARG A 18 12.63 4.98 -4.73
CA ARG A 18 13.12 4.17 -5.84
C ARG A 18 12.71 2.73 -5.60
N PHE A 19 11.77 2.23 -6.42
CA PHE A 19 11.56 0.80 -6.49
C PHE A 19 12.92 0.11 -6.70
N PRO A 20 13.23 -0.96 -5.96
CA PRO A 20 14.40 -1.76 -6.26
C PRO A 20 14.34 -2.07 -7.75
N SER A 21 15.35 -1.61 -8.50
CA SER A 21 15.41 -1.81 -9.94
C SER A 21 15.18 -3.30 -10.25
N ASP A 22 14.54 -3.62 -11.37
CA ASP A 22 14.24 -4.98 -11.87
C ASP A 22 15.44 -5.92 -12.06
N VAL A 23 16.57 -5.63 -11.42
CA VAL A 23 17.64 -6.55 -11.00
C VAL A 23 17.10 -7.59 -10.00
N LYS A 24 15.87 -8.06 -10.21
CA LYS A 24 15.36 -9.31 -9.68
C LYS A 24 16.05 -10.43 -10.44
N ASN A 25 16.96 -11.07 -9.71
CA ASN A 25 17.60 -12.35 -9.96
C ASN A 25 16.95 -13.15 -11.10
N ARG A 26 17.74 -13.48 -12.14
CA ARG A 26 17.36 -14.44 -13.21
C ARG A 26 16.74 -15.74 -12.66
N PHE A 27 17.04 -16.07 -11.41
CA PHE A 27 16.47 -17.20 -10.67
C PHE A 27 14.96 -17.04 -10.37
N LEU A 28 14.51 -15.86 -9.92
CA LEU A 28 13.08 -15.62 -9.64
C LEU A 28 12.25 -15.71 -10.92
N ARG A 29 12.75 -15.15 -12.03
CA ARG A 29 12.05 -15.19 -13.33
C ARG A 29 11.87 -16.60 -13.90
N LYS A 30 12.65 -17.59 -13.42
CA LYS A 30 12.52 -19.00 -13.84
C LYS A 30 11.48 -19.78 -13.05
N ASN A 31 10.95 -19.22 -11.95
CA ASN A 31 9.96 -19.88 -11.10
C ASN A 31 8.75 -18.95 -10.88
N ALA A 32 7.62 -19.31 -11.50
CA ALA A 32 6.43 -18.47 -11.51
C ALA A 32 5.87 -18.17 -10.11
N GLU A 33 5.93 -19.14 -9.19
CA GLU A 33 5.45 -18.96 -7.81
C GLU A 33 6.34 -18.00 -7.01
N LEU A 34 7.67 -18.13 -7.14
CA LEU A 34 8.60 -17.20 -6.50
C LEU A 34 8.50 -15.78 -7.07
N ASP A 35 8.28 -15.64 -8.38
CA ASP A 35 8.04 -14.33 -9.00
C ASP A 35 6.74 -13.71 -8.49
N LYS A 36 5.66 -14.49 -8.39
CA LYS A 36 4.38 -14.06 -7.85
C LYS A 36 4.50 -13.59 -6.39
N LEU A 37 5.11 -14.41 -5.52
CA LEU A 37 5.34 -14.04 -4.12
C LEU A 37 6.18 -12.78 -3.98
N SER A 38 7.22 -12.64 -4.82
CA SER A 38 8.05 -11.44 -4.82
C SER A 38 7.28 -10.19 -5.23
N ARG A 39 6.37 -10.27 -6.21
CA ARG A 39 5.50 -9.14 -6.59
C ARG A 39 4.52 -8.78 -5.48
N MET A 40 3.91 -9.78 -4.83
CA MET A 40 3.00 -9.56 -3.70
C MET A 40 3.71 -8.86 -2.53
N ALA A 41 4.93 -9.30 -2.21
CA ALA A 41 5.74 -8.71 -1.14
C ALA A 41 6.13 -7.25 -1.44
N ASP A 42 6.54 -6.97 -2.68
CA ASP A 42 6.85 -5.59 -3.10
C ASP A 42 5.61 -4.69 -3.05
N ASN A 43 4.45 -5.21 -3.48
CA ASN A 43 3.20 -4.47 -3.45
C ASN A 43 2.81 -4.08 -2.02
N LEU A 44 2.85 -5.07 -1.12
CA LEU A 44 2.59 -4.89 0.29
C LEU A 44 3.53 -3.85 0.92
N ALA A 45 4.83 -3.94 0.62
CA ALA A 45 5.82 -3.02 1.15
C ALA A 45 5.57 -1.58 0.66
N CYS A 46 5.26 -1.39 -0.62
CA CYS A 46 4.98 -0.05 -1.17
C CYS A 46 3.74 0.56 -0.53
N ASN A 47 2.66 -0.21 -0.40
CA ASN A 47 1.42 0.24 0.21
C ASN A 47 1.63 0.65 1.68
N ILE A 48 2.25 -0.22 2.49
CA ILE A 48 2.53 0.07 3.90
C ILE A 48 3.42 1.31 4.05
N LEU A 49 4.48 1.43 3.24
CA LEU A 49 5.37 2.58 3.31
C LEU A 49 4.65 3.86 2.92
N PHE A 50 3.87 3.83 1.84
CA PHE A 50 3.06 4.97 1.41
C PHE A 50 2.12 5.44 2.53
N LEU A 51 1.33 4.53 3.10
CA LEU A 51 0.41 4.87 4.18
C LEU A 51 1.14 5.42 5.40
N LYS A 52 2.26 4.81 5.78
CA LYS A 52 3.09 5.25 6.91
C LYS A 52 3.67 6.66 6.75
N TYR A 53 4.04 7.05 5.53
CA TYR A 53 4.66 8.35 5.27
C TYR A 53 3.65 9.49 5.18
N TYR A 54 2.44 9.21 4.67
CA TYR A 54 1.47 10.26 4.31
C TYR A 54 0.22 10.29 5.18
N PHE A 55 0.05 9.32 6.08
CA PHE A 55 -1.06 9.26 7.02
C PHE A 55 -0.56 9.04 8.45
N GLU A 56 -1.28 9.57 9.42
CA GLU A 56 -1.00 9.30 10.81
C GLU A 56 -1.35 7.85 11.13
N LYS A 57 -0.48 7.16 11.86
CA LYS A 57 -0.75 5.79 12.29
C LYS A 57 -1.87 5.81 13.35
N ALA A 58 -2.92 5.03 13.13
CA ALA A 58 -4.00 4.90 14.10
C ALA A 58 -3.51 4.22 15.39
N ARG A 59 -4.05 4.67 16.54
CA ARG A 59 -3.80 4.04 17.86
C ARG A 59 -4.78 2.89 18.05
N VAL A 60 -4.52 1.79 17.35
CA VAL A 60 -5.41 0.64 17.42
C VAL A 60 -5.25 -0.09 18.76
N GLY A 61 -6.37 -0.51 19.36
CA GLY A 61 -6.37 -1.46 20.47
C GLY A 61 -5.85 -2.83 20.02
N GLU A 62 -5.28 -3.62 20.95
CA GLU A 62 -4.60 -4.89 20.66
C GLU A 62 -5.44 -5.90 19.85
N ASP A 63 -6.78 -5.82 19.94
CA ASP A 63 -7.71 -6.79 19.34
C ASP A 63 -7.89 -6.66 17.80
N GLN A 64 -7.58 -5.49 17.22
CA GLN A 64 -7.78 -5.27 15.77
C GLN A 64 -6.57 -5.71 14.91
N TYR A 65 -5.46 -6.09 15.54
CA TYR A 65 -4.29 -6.69 14.89
C TYR A 65 -4.42 -8.20 14.65
N SER A 66 -5.63 -8.78 14.76
CA SER A 66 -5.86 -10.22 14.63
C SER A 66 -5.43 -10.81 13.27
N MET A 67 -5.25 -9.98 12.23
CA MET A 67 -4.60 -10.36 10.97
C MET A 67 -3.30 -9.58 10.75
N ALA A 68 -2.19 -10.31 10.53
CA ALA A 68 -0.86 -9.74 10.29
C ALA A 68 -0.78 -8.82 9.06
N SER A 69 -1.76 -8.88 8.16
CA SER A 69 -1.86 -8.05 6.95
C SER A 69 -2.73 -6.80 7.11
N ASN A 70 -3.35 -6.57 8.27
CA ASN A 70 -4.11 -5.35 8.50
C ASN A 70 -3.18 -4.17 8.80
N TYR A 71 -3.45 -3.05 8.16
CA TYR A 71 -2.82 -1.77 8.46
C TYR A 71 -3.88 -0.76 8.86
N ALA A 72 -3.57 0.06 9.86
CA ALA A 72 -4.50 1.05 10.39
C ALA A 72 -3.89 2.44 10.39
N PHE A 73 -4.64 3.40 9.84
CA PHE A 73 -4.22 4.78 9.68
C PHE A 73 -5.39 5.74 9.90
N ILE A 74 -5.08 7.02 10.07
CA ILE A 74 -6.06 8.08 10.23
C ILE A 74 -6.12 8.89 8.93
N ALA A 75 -7.32 9.04 8.38
CA ALA A 75 -7.61 10.01 7.31
C ALA A 75 -8.87 10.79 7.67
N ASP A 76 -8.84 12.11 7.45
CA ASP A 76 -9.94 13.02 7.80
C ASP A 76 -10.44 12.88 9.26
N GLY A 77 -9.54 12.57 10.19
CA GLY A 77 -9.87 12.36 11.60
C GLY A 77 -10.60 11.06 11.92
N LYS A 78 -10.75 10.15 10.95
CA LYS A 78 -11.33 8.81 11.14
C LYS A 78 -10.24 7.74 11.14
N GLU A 79 -10.40 6.74 12.00
CA GLU A 79 -9.60 5.52 11.96
C GLU A 79 -10.08 4.61 10.82
N ILE A 80 -9.13 4.16 10.00
CA ILE A 80 -9.36 3.28 8.86
C ILE A 80 -8.47 2.07 9.03
N VAL A 81 -9.08 0.89 8.97
CA VAL A 81 -8.39 -0.41 8.99
C VAL A 81 -8.58 -1.09 7.65
N VAL A 82 -7.49 -1.51 7.05
CA VAL A 82 -7.49 -2.09 5.71
C VAL A 82 -6.62 -3.33 5.66
N ASN A 83 -7.14 -4.37 5.01
CA ASN A 83 -6.38 -5.59 4.74
C ASN A 83 -5.48 -5.38 3.53
N MET A 84 -4.16 -5.33 3.75
CA MET A 84 -3.21 -5.08 2.68
C MET A 84 -3.17 -6.18 1.62
N ASN A 85 -3.63 -7.40 1.93
CA ASN A 85 -3.73 -8.48 0.96
C ASN A 85 -4.80 -8.23 -0.11
N GLU A 86 -5.75 -7.33 0.15
CA GLU A 86 -6.83 -6.97 -0.78
C GLU A 86 -6.48 -5.74 -1.62
N SER A 87 -5.29 -5.16 -1.39
CA SER A 87 -4.86 -4.00 -2.15
C SER A 87 -4.50 -4.36 -3.60
N PRO A 88 -4.91 -3.54 -4.58
CA PRO A 88 -4.48 -3.70 -5.98
C PRO A 88 -2.98 -3.43 -6.13
N ASP A 89 -2.46 -3.65 -7.34
CA ASP A 89 -1.06 -3.31 -7.65
C ASP A 89 -0.84 -1.80 -7.45
N PHE A 90 0.06 -1.45 -6.52
CA PHE A 90 0.43 -0.10 -6.16
C PHE A 90 0.98 0.66 -7.37
N LYS A 91 1.57 -0.03 -8.36
CA LYS A 91 2.07 0.61 -9.58
C LYS A 91 0.96 1.01 -10.55
N ASP A 92 -0.22 0.40 -10.44
CA ASP A 92 -1.40 0.82 -11.19
C ASP A 92 -2.06 2.01 -10.48
N LYS A 93 -1.55 3.21 -10.76
CA LYS A 93 -1.95 4.46 -10.09
C LYS A 93 -3.47 4.63 -10.04
N GLU A 94 -4.15 4.47 -11.18
CA GLU A 94 -5.57 4.75 -11.28
C GLU A 94 -6.40 3.78 -10.44
N VAL A 95 -6.11 2.48 -10.56
CA VAL A 95 -6.82 1.44 -9.80
C VAL A 95 -6.53 1.56 -8.31
N TYR A 96 -5.27 1.79 -7.94
CA TYR A 96 -4.85 1.92 -6.56
C TYR A 96 -5.46 3.14 -5.86
N LEU A 97 -5.40 4.32 -6.48
CA LEU A 97 -5.93 5.54 -5.87
C LEU A 97 -7.45 5.51 -5.76
N LYS A 98 -8.14 4.93 -6.76
CA LYS A 98 -9.58 4.70 -6.66
C LYS A 98 -9.92 3.80 -5.48
N TRP A 99 -9.26 2.65 -5.38
CA TRP A 99 -9.46 1.71 -4.27
C TRP A 99 -9.22 2.38 -2.91
N LEU A 100 -8.12 3.11 -2.76
CA LEU A 100 -7.78 3.74 -1.48
C LEU A 100 -8.76 4.88 -1.14
N LEU A 101 -9.20 5.65 -2.14
CA LEU A 101 -10.22 6.67 -1.96
C LEU A 101 -11.56 6.06 -1.53
N ASP A 102 -11.95 4.92 -2.11
CA ASP A 102 -13.14 4.17 -1.70
C ASP A 102 -13.00 3.67 -0.25
N VAL A 103 -11.84 3.13 0.13
CA VAL A 103 -11.55 2.69 1.51
C VAL A 103 -11.63 3.85 2.51
N ILE A 104 -11.18 5.05 2.12
CA ILE A 104 -11.15 6.22 3.02
C ILE A 104 -12.53 6.86 3.20
N ASN A 105 -13.37 6.80 2.16
CA ASN A 105 -14.68 7.46 2.16
C ASN A 105 -15.84 6.57 2.62
N ASN A 106 -15.64 5.26 2.71
CA ASN A 106 -16.61 4.33 3.31
C ASN A 106 -16.46 4.27 4.84
#